data_AF-A0A162QS15-F1
#
_entry.id   AF-A0A162QS15-F1
#
_cell.length_a   1.000
_cell.length_b   1.000
_cell.length_c   1.000
_cell.angle_alpha   90.00
_cell.angle_beta   90.00
_cell.angle_gamma   90.00
#
_symmetry.space_group_name_H-M   'P 1'
#
loop_
_entity.id
_entity.type
_entity.pdbx_description
1 polymer ?
#
loop_
_entity_poly.entity_id
_entity_poly.type
_entity_poly.pdbx_seq_one_letter_code
_entity_poly.pdbx_strand_id
1 'polypeptide(L)' 'DISSPYNTRHVTHVGFDANTGEFTGLPREWHTLLKASGITQTEQEQNPQAVINAIEFYQE' A
#
# COMPACT_ATOMS: atom_id res chain seq x y z
N ASP A 1 -22.37 24.58 10.39
CA ASP A 1 -21.50 23.40 10.41
C ASP A 1 -20.82 23.20 9.08
N ILE A 2 -19.50 23.19 9.07
CA ILE A 2 -18.72 22.58 8.00
C ILE A 2 -18.23 21.26 8.60
N SER A 3 -18.90 20.16 8.22
CA SER A 3 -18.48 18.82 8.62
C SER A 3 -17.11 18.54 8.02
N SER A 4 -16.16 18.08 8.83
CA SER A 4 -14.84 17.64 8.39
C SER A 4 -14.94 16.75 7.14
N PRO A 5 -14.02 16.86 6.17
CA PRO A 5 -14.08 16.09 4.94
C PRO A 5 -14.23 14.60 5.25
N TYR A 6 -15.30 14.01 4.74
CA TYR A 6 -15.53 12.57 4.80
C TYR A 6 -14.46 11.90 3.93
N ASN A 7 -13.73 10.94 4.50
CA ASN A 7 -12.79 10.09 3.79
C ASN A 7 -11.54 10.81 3.22
N THR A 8 -10.81 11.57 4.06
CA THR A 8 -9.46 12.05 3.69
C THR A 8 -8.52 10.86 3.53
N ARG A 9 -8.41 10.33 2.31
CA ARG A 9 -7.38 9.36 1.96
C ARG A 9 -6.05 10.12 1.96
N HIS A 10 -5.31 10.05 3.06
CA HIS A 10 -3.92 10.49 3.08
C HIS A 10 -3.13 9.54 2.18
N VAL A 11 -3.05 9.89 0.90
CA VAL A 11 -2.16 9.23 -0.05
C VAL A 11 -0.74 9.55 0.40
N THR A 12 -0.17 8.66 1.20
CA THR A 12 1.26 8.69 1.46
C THR A 12 1.93 8.29 0.14
N HIS A 13 2.95 9.02 -0.30
CA HIS A 13 3.70 8.60 -1.48
C HIS A 13 4.38 7.26 -1.16
N VAL A 14 3.78 6.16 -1.60
CA VAL A 14 4.31 4.81 -1.41
C VAL A 14 5.38 4.59 -2.47
N GLY A 15 6.60 4.32 -2.02
CA GLY A 15 7.72 3.92 -2.87
C GLY A 15 8.03 2.44 -2.69
N PHE A 16 8.72 1.86 -3.67
CA PHE A 16 9.33 0.54 -3.53
C PHE A 16 10.84 0.68 -3.68
N ASP A 17 11.59 0.21 -2.68
CA ASP A 17 13.04 0.19 -2.74
C ASP A 17 13.49 -1.15 -3.34
N ALA A 18 13.93 -1.11 -4.59
CA ALA A 18 14.39 -2.29 -5.31
C ALA A 18 15.71 -2.87 -4.77
N ASN A 19 16.45 -2.15 -3.91
CA ASN A 19 17.67 -2.66 -3.30
C ASN A 19 17.37 -3.53 -2.07
N THR A 20 16.35 -3.16 -1.29
CA THR A 20 15.94 -3.89 -0.09
C THR A 20 14.78 -4.85 -0.33
N GLY A 21 14.03 -4.66 -1.42
CA GLY A 21 12.80 -5.41 -1.72
C GLY A 21 11.66 -5.04 -0.77
N GLU A 22 11.67 -3.81 -0.23
CA GLU A 22 10.70 -3.33 0.75
C GLU A 22 9.96 -2.08 0.25
N PHE A 23 8.69 -1.97 0.64
CA PHE A 23 7.95 -0.75 0.41
C PHE A 23 8.25 0.30 1.48
N THR A 24 8.34 1.55 1.04
CA THR A 24 8.53 2.73 1.89
C THR A 24 7.26 3.57 1.86
N GLY A 25 6.93 4.22 2.99
CA GLY A 25 5.74 5.07 3.07
C GLY A 25 4.40 4.30 3.08
N LEU A 26 4.40 2.98 3.20
CA LEU A 26 3.14 2.22 3.38
C LEU A 26 2.47 2.59 4.70
N PRO A 27 1.17 2.92 4.69
CA PRO A 27 0.36 2.97 5.91
C PRO A 27 0.39 1.63 6.65
N ARG A 28 0.28 1.67 7.99
CA ARG A 28 0.31 0.47 8.85
C ARG A 28 -0.75 -0.57 8.48
N GLU A 29 -1.91 -0.08 8.09
CA GLU A 29 -3.04 -0.86 7.57
C GLU A 29 -2.68 -1.63 6.30
N TRP A 30 -2.04 -0.98 5.32
CA TRP A 30 -1.60 -1.63 4.08
C TRP A 30 -0.51 -2.65 4.33
N HIS A 31 0.40 -2.38 5.27
CA HIS A 31 1.40 -3.35 5.68
C HIS A 31 0.78 -4.62 6.29
N THR A 32 -0.35 -4.47 6.97
CA THR A 32 -1.11 -5.61 7.52
C THR A 32 -1.85 -6.35 6.42
N LEU A 33 -2.50 -5.63 5.49
CA LEU A 33 -3.17 -6.22 4.33
C LEU A 33 -2.19 -6.96 3.41
N LEU A 34 -1.03 -6.39 3.13
CA LEU A 34 0.02 -7.01 2.32
C LEU A 34 0.52 -8.33 2.93
N LYS A 35 0.68 -8.38 4.26
CA LYS A 35 1.04 -9.61 4.96
C LYS A 35 -0.11 -10.64 4.95
N ALA A 36 -1.35 -10.18 5.04
CA ALA A 36 -2.53 -11.04 5.04
C ALA A 36 -2.91 -11.54 3.64
N SER A 37 -2.56 -10.82 2.58
CA SER A 37 -2.90 -11.16 1.18
C SER A 37 -2.06 -12.30 0.61
N GLY A 38 -0.98 -12.69 1.31
CA GLY A 38 -0.09 -13.78 0.87
C GLY A 38 0.84 -13.40 -0.28
N ILE A 39 0.93 -12.11 -0.64
CA ILE A 39 1.83 -11.62 -1.69
C ILE A 39 3.28 -11.79 -1.20
N THR A 40 4.04 -12.60 -1.92
CA THR A 40 5.44 -12.91 -1.61
C THR A 40 6.36 -11.75 -1.96
N GLN A 41 7.55 -11.69 -1.37
CA GLN A 41 8.54 -10.65 -1.68
C GLN A 41 8.93 -10.64 -3.17
N THR A 42 9.01 -11.82 -3.80
CA THR A 42 9.28 -11.94 -5.24
C THR A 42 8.18 -11.29 -6.09
N GLU A 43 6.91 -11.42 -5.73
CA GLU A 43 5.82 -10.76 -6.45
C GLU A 43 5.85 -9.24 -6.26
N GLN A 44 6.26 -8.78 -5.07
CA GLN A 44 6.49 -7.36 -4.78
C GLN A 44 7.61 -6.79 -5.63
N GLU A 45 8.71 -7.52 -5.82
CA GLU A 45 9.83 -7.10 -6.67
C GLU A 45 9.48 -7.14 -8.17
N GLN A 46 8.74 -8.16 -8.61
CA GLN A 46 8.34 -8.30 -10.01
C GLN A 46 7.38 -7.20 -10.46
N ASN A 47 6.43 -6.82 -9.62
CA ASN A 47 5.48 -5.78 -9.94
C ASN A 47 4.99 -5.01 -8.70
N PRO A 48 5.82 -4.12 -8.16
CA PRO A 48 5.48 -3.37 -6.95
C PRO A 48 4.26 -2.48 -7.15
N GLN A 49 4.06 -1.96 -8.36
CA GLN A 49 2.90 -1.14 -8.69
C GLN A 49 1.60 -1.94 -8.65
N ALA A 50 1.60 -3.17 -9.16
CA ALA A 50 0.41 -4.03 -9.09
C ALA A 50 0.05 -4.39 -7.65
N VAL A 51 1.05 -4.59 -6.78
CA VAL A 51 0.85 -4.84 -5.35
C VAL A 51 0.21 -3.63 -4.67
N ILE A 52 0.72 -2.43 -4.92
CA ILE A 52 0.12 -1.19 -4.41
C ILE A 52 -1.34 -1.09 -4.88
N ASN A 53 -1.59 -1.22 -6.18
CA ASN A 53 -2.94 -1.12 -6.74
C ASN A 53 -3.89 -2.18 -6.14
N ALA A 54 -3.41 -3.40 -5.91
CA ALA A 54 -4.19 -4.45 -5.28
C ALA A 54 -4.59 -4.08 -3.85
N ILE A 55 -3.66 -3.56 -3.04
CA ILE A 55 -3.95 -3.13 -1.66
C ILE A 55 -4.89 -1.91 -1.65
N GLU A 56 -4.71 -0.98 -2.60
CA GLU A 56 -5.59 0.19 -2.73
C GLU A 56 -7.03 -0.21 -3.00
N PHE A 57 -7.25 -1.21 -3.87
CA PHE A 57 -8.57 -1.74 -4.18
C PHE A 57 -9.29 -2.35 -2.97
N TYR A 58 -8.56 -2.96 -2.03
CA TYR A 58 -9.15 -3.51 -0.80
C TYR A 58 -9.60 -2.45 0.23
N GLN A 59 -9.30 -1.16 -0.01
CA GLN A 59 -9.72 -0.06 0.85
C GLN A 59 -10.93 0.74 0.32
N GLU A 60 -11.41 0.43 -0.89
CA GLU A 60 -12.73 0.91 -1.35
C GLU A 60 -13.86 0.03 -0.79
#